data_AF-A0AAV8WQL4-F1
#
_entry.id   AF-A0AAV8WQL4-F1
#
_cell.length_a   1.000
_cell.length_b   1.000
_cell.length_c   1.000
_cell.angle_alpha   90.00
_cell.angle_beta   90.00
_cell.angle_gamma   90.00
#
_symmetry.space_group_name_H-M   'P 1'
#
loop_
_entity.id
_entity.type
_entity.pdbx_description
1 polymer ?
#
loop_
_entity_poly.entity_id
_entity_poly.type
_entity_poly.pdbx_seq_one_letter_code
_entity_poly.pdbx_strand_id
1 'polypeptide(L)'
;MQGYYLLGDSAYPCLENVIVPYKDNGYLTRNQKNFNTRLSSCRVNIEHTFGIAKQVFRQVYYCKLRGMKILCHVIRAYCVLHNLLDTD
;
A
#
# COMPACT_ATOMS: atom_id res chain seq x y z
N MET A 1 -10.13 8.95 -19.20
CA MET A 1 -8.96 9.30 -18.38
C MET A 1 -8.06 8.07 -18.30
N GLN A 2 -6.90 8.10 -18.95
CA GLN A 2 -5.81 7.13 -18.80
C GLN A 2 -5.28 7.18 -17.36
N GLY A 3 -4.95 6.11 -16.65
CA GLY A 3 -4.88 4.68 -16.97
C GLY A 3 -4.28 3.90 -15.79
N TYR A 4 -4.41 4.42 -14.56
CA TYR A 4 -3.84 3.85 -13.34
C TYR A 4 -4.80 4.11 -12.18
N TYR A 5 -4.97 3.11 -11.32
CA TYR A 5 -5.82 3.19 -10.13
C TYR A 5 -5.00 2.89 -8.90
N LEU A 6 -5.34 3.53 -7.79
CA LEU A 6 -4.80 3.20 -6.49
C LEU A 6 -5.45 1.90 -6.00
N LEU A 7 -4.63 0.95 -5.54
CA LEU A 7 -5.14 -0.26 -4.91
C LEU A 7 -5.40 0.02 -3.43
N GLY A 8 -6.66 0.02 -3.04
CA GLY A 8 -7.09 0.18 -1.66
C GLY A 8 -7.33 -1.17 -0.97
N ASP A 9 -7.19 -1.17 0.36
CA ASP A 9 -7.71 -2.26 1.19
C ASP A 9 -9.25 -2.16 1.31
N SER A 10 -9.88 -3.25 1.70
CA SER A 10 -11.30 -3.40 2.01
C SER A 10 -11.88 -2.35 2.99
N ALA A 11 -11.02 -1.71 3.79
CA ALA A 11 -11.39 -0.63 4.71
C ALA A 11 -11.64 0.72 4.01
N TYR A 12 -11.18 0.89 2.77
CA TYR A 12 -11.37 2.12 2.00
C TYR A 12 -12.65 2.07 1.15
N PRO A 13 -13.28 3.21 0.87
CA PRO A 13 -14.36 3.28 -0.11
C PRO A 13 -13.81 3.09 -1.53
N CYS A 14 -14.61 2.48 -2.41
CA CYS A 14 -14.33 2.47 -3.85
C CYS A 14 -14.58 3.87 -4.41
N LEU A 15 -13.57 4.49 -5.00
CA LEU A 15 -13.61 5.83 -5.56
C LEU A 15 -13.16 5.80 -7.03
N GLU A 16 -13.37 6.90 -7.76
CA GLU A 16 -12.98 7.02 -9.18
C GLU A 16 -11.52 6.61 -9.43
N ASN A 17 -10.63 6.91 -8.49
CA ASN A 17 -9.20 6.62 -8.58
C ASN A 17 -8.73 5.53 -7.60
N VAL A 18 -9.63 4.88 -6.86
CA VAL A 18 -9.28 3.87 -5.84
C VAL A 18 -10.13 2.62 -6.02
N ILE A 19 -9.48 1.51 -6.34
CA ILE A 19 -10.13 0.21 -6.50
C ILE A 19 -9.84 -0.64 -5.25
N VAL A 20 -10.90 -1.25 -4.72
CA VAL A 20 -10.87 -2.10 -3.52
C VAL A 20 -11.36 -3.50 -3.87
N PRO A 21 -10.99 -4.54 -3.09
CA PRO A 21 -11.52 -5.88 -3.30
C PRO A 21 -13.05 -5.91 -3.12
N TYR A 22 -13.71 -6.79 -3.87
CA TYR A 22 -15.12 -7.08 -3.66
C TYR A 22 -15.31 -7.64 -2.25
N LYS A 23 -16.29 -7.12 -1.52
CA LYS A 23 -16.64 -7.61 -0.18
C LYS A 23 -17.20 -9.03 -0.29
N ASP A 24 -16.63 -9.95 0.48
CA ASP A 24 -17.13 -11.33 0.51
C ASP A 24 -18.36 -11.42 1.41
N ASN A 25 -19.52 -11.57 0.79
CA ASN A 25 -20.81 -11.81 1.44
C ASN A 25 -21.29 -13.26 1.21
N GLY A 26 -20.39 -14.17 0.83
CA GLY A 26 -20.68 -15.58 0.54
C GLY A 26 -21.10 -15.86 -0.91
N TYR A 27 -21.33 -14.81 -1.73
CA TYR A 27 -21.86 -14.94 -3.08
C TYR A 27 -20.94 -14.37 -4.18
N LEU A 28 -19.63 -14.33 -3.94
CA LEU A 28 -18.68 -13.84 -4.94
C LEU A 28 -18.65 -14.74 -6.18
N THR A 29 -18.84 -14.13 -7.34
CA THR A 29 -18.67 -14.79 -8.64
C THR A 29 -17.22 -15.22 -8.85
N ARG A 30 -16.98 -16.19 -9.75
CA ARG A 30 -15.62 -16.64 -10.10
C ARG A 30 -14.71 -15.49 -10.56
N ASN A 31 -15.27 -14.53 -11.30
CA ASN A 31 -14.53 -13.38 -11.79
C ASN A 31 -14.14 -12.42 -10.66
N GLN A 32 -15.05 -12.17 -9.71
CA GLN A 32 -14.76 -11.36 -8.52
C GLN A 32 -13.73 -12.02 -7.61
N LYS A 33 -13.79 -13.35 -7.44
CA LYS A 33 -12.76 -14.10 -6.71
C LYS A 33 -11.38 -13.96 -7.37
N ASN A 34 -11.30 -14.16 -8.68
CA ASN A 34 -10.05 -13.98 -9.44
C ASN A 34 -9.52 -12.54 -9.30
N PHE A 35 -10.39 -11.54 -9.41
CA PHE A 35 -10.03 -10.15 -9.19
C PHE A 35 -9.45 -9.91 -7.79
N ASN A 36 -10.14 -10.38 -6.73
CA ASN A 36 -9.66 -10.25 -5.36
C ASN A 36 -8.32 -10.97 -5.13
N THR A 37 -8.12 -12.15 -5.73
CA THR A 37 -6.85 -12.87 -5.66
C THR A 37 -5.71 -12.05 -6.28
N ARG A 38 -5.91 -11.51 -7.49
CA ARG A 38 -4.89 -10.69 -8.16
C ARG A 38 -4.57 -9.42 -7.36
N LEU A 39 -5.60 -8.73 -6.86
CA LEU A 39 -5.42 -7.53 -6.05
C LEU A 39 -4.67 -7.86 -4.74
N SER A 40 -4.99 -8.98 -4.10
CA SER A 40 -4.27 -9.48 -2.92
C SER A 40 -2.80 -9.78 -3.23
N SER A 41 -2.50 -10.47 -4.34
CA SER A 41 -1.12 -10.74 -4.76
C SER A 41 -0.31 -9.46 -4.97
N CYS A 42 -0.88 -8.43 -5.59
CA CYS A 42 -0.21 -7.13 -5.73
C CYS A 42 0.05 -6.47 -4.36
N ARG A 43 -0.90 -6.60 -3.43
CA ARG A 43 -0.77 -6.06 -2.08
C ARG A 43 0.30 -6.75 -1.25
N VAL A 44 0.56 -8.04 -1.44
CA VAL A 44 1.64 -8.75 -0.71
C VAL A 44 2.99 -8.04 -0.90
N ASN A 45 3.31 -7.63 -2.13
CA ASN A 45 4.55 -6.89 -2.40
C ASN A 45 4.57 -5.54 -1.67
N ILE A 46 3.45 -4.81 -1.71
CA ILE A 46 3.30 -3.51 -1.02
C ILE A 46 3.46 -3.67 0.49
N GLU A 47 2.82 -4.68 1.08
CA GLU A 47 2.88 -4.99 2.51
C GLU A 47 4.28 -5.41 2.93
N HIS A 48 4.98 -6.20 2.10
CA HIS A 48 6.37 -6.57 2.33
C HIS A 48 7.29 -5.34 2.32
N THR A 49 7.17 -4.47 1.33
CA THR A 49 7.92 -3.20 1.28
C THR A 49 7.65 -2.34 2.51
N PHE A 50 6.40 -2.19 2.93
CA PHE A 50 6.07 -1.45 4.15
C PHE A 50 6.57 -2.15 5.42
N GLY A 51 6.62 -3.48 5.44
CA GLY A 51 7.21 -4.27 6.51
C GLY A 51 8.69 -3.96 6.69
N ILE A 52 9.46 -4.00 5.60
CA ILE A 52 10.89 -3.64 5.58
C ILE A 52 11.06 -2.18 6.00
N ALA A 53 10.29 -1.26 5.42
CA ALA A 53 10.37 0.16 5.75
C ALA A 53 10.12 0.42 7.25
N LYS A 54 9.14 -0.25 7.86
CA LYS A 54 8.87 -0.15 9.30
C LYS A 54 9.99 -0.76 10.15
N GLN A 55 10.61 -1.85 9.71
CA GLN A 55 11.72 -2.50 10.42
C GLN A 55 12.99 -1.65 10.41
N VAL A 56 13.31 -1.01 9.28
CA VAL A 56 14.47 -0.12 9.15
C VAL A 56 14.22 1.19 9.89
N PHE A 57 13.04 1.79 9.69
CA PHE A 57 12.66 3.03 10.37
C PHE A 57 11.81 2.71 11.59
N ARG A 58 12.39 2.03 12.59
CA ARG A 58 11.70 1.83 13.87
C ARG A 58 11.20 3.14 14.50
N GLN A 59 11.86 4.26 14.17
CA GLN A 59 11.43 5.62 14.50
C GLN A 59 10.03 5.97 14.00
N VAL A 60 9.52 5.34 12.93
CA VAL A 60 8.15 5.55 12.42
C VAL A 60 7.10 5.09 13.45
N TYR A 61 7.38 4.07 14.25
CA TYR A 61 6.50 3.67 15.36
C TYR A 61 6.35 4.79 16.40
N TYR A 62 7.41 5.57 16.63
CA TYR A 62 7.42 6.72 17.53
C TYR A 62 6.99 8.03 16.85
N CYS A 63 7.01 8.09 15.51
CA CYS A 63 6.55 9.25 14.72
C CYS A 63 5.04 9.46 14.74
N LYS A 64 4.24 8.57 15.36
CA LYS A 64 2.81 8.79 15.61
C LYS A 64 2.50 10.15 16.25
N LEU A 65 3.49 10.80 16.88
CA LEU A 65 3.35 12.07 17.59
C LEU A 65 3.76 13.32 16.76
N ARG A 66 4.25 13.19 15.51
CA ARG A 66 4.90 14.31 14.78
C ARG A 66 4.14 14.90 13.58
N GLY A 67 2.88 14.54 13.37
CA GLY A 67 2.03 15.17 12.33
C GLY A 67 2.36 14.72 10.90
N MET A 68 1.36 14.82 10.01
CA MET A 68 1.40 14.20 8.67
C MET A 68 2.55 14.69 7.78
N LYS A 69 2.89 15.98 7.83
CA LYS A 69 3.95 16.57 6.98
C LYS A 69 5.31 15.94 7.25
N ILE A 70 5.67 15.77 8.53
CA ILE A 70 6.95 15.17 8.92
C ILE A 70 7.00 13.71 8.46
N LEU A 71 5.91 12.98 8.60
CA LEU A 71 5.82 11.60 8.12
C LEU A 71 6.04 11.51 6.61
N CYS A 72 5.44 12.38 5.81
CA CYS A 72 5.66 12.43 4.36
C CYS A 72 7.14 12.69 4.01
N HIS A 73 7.80 13.60 4.72
CA HIS A 73 9.23 13.87 4.51
C HIS A 73 10.11 12.66 4.87
N VAL A 74 9.81 11.98 5.97
CA VAL A 74 10.54 10.77 6.39
C VAL A 74 10.39 9.64 5.36
N ILE A 75 9.17 9.39 4.88
CA ILE A 75 8.93 8.37 3.84
C ILE A 75 9.67 8.72 2.56
N ARG A 76 9.66 10.00 2.14
CA ARG A 76 10.39 10.44 0.94
C ARG A 76 11.91 10.26 1.10
N ALA A 77 12.46 10.61 2.26
CA ALA A 77 13.87 10.42 2.55
C ALA A 77 14.26 8.92 2.52
N TYR A 78 13.40 8.05 3.05
CA TYR A 78 13.58 6.60 2.93
C TYR A 78 13.64 6.14 1.47
N CYS A 79 12.68 6.54 0.63
CA CYS A 79 12.68 6.12 -0.78
C CYS A 79 13.96 6.56 -1.50
N VAL A 80 14.44 7.79 -1.24
CA VAL A 80 15.70 8.27 -1.82
C VAL A 80 16.88 7.43 -1.32
N LEU A 81 16.98 7.20 -0.01
CA LEU A 81 18.06 6.42 0.58
C LEU A 81 18.05 4.96 0.10
N HIS A 82 16.88 4.33 0.02
CA HIS A 82 16.71 2.99 -0.51
C HIS A 82 17.25 2.92 -1.94
N ASN A 83 16.83 3.84 -2.82
CA ASN A 83 17.28 3.86 -4.20
C ASN A 83 18.79 4.09 -4.35
N LEU A 84 19.43 4.80 -3.41
CA LEU A 84 20.88 5.01 -3.40
C LEU A 84 21.67 3.80 -2.89
N LEU A 85 21.08 3.01 -1.98
CA LEU A 85 21.72 1.81 -1.40
C LEU A 85 21.49 0.55 -2.24
N ASP A 86 20.44 0.55 -3.07
CA ASP A 86 20.06 -0.55 -3.98
C ASP A 86 20.75 -0.42 -5.36
N THR A 87 21.82 0.38 -5.45
CA THR A 87 22.58 0.64 -6.70
C THR A 87 23.89 -0.17 -6.82
N ASP A 88 24.03 -1.28 -6.09
CA ASP A 88 25.16 -2.21 -6.22
C ASP A 88 24.80 -3.49 -6.99
#